data_AF-A0A9W9R1J6-F1
#
_entry.id   AF-A0A9W9R1J6-F1
#
_cell.length_a   1.000
_cell.length_b   1.000
_cell.length_c   1.000
_cell.angle_alpha   90.00
_cell.angle_beta   90.00
_cell.angle_gamma   90.00
#
_symmetry.space_group_name_H-M   'P 1'
#
loop_
_entity.id
_entity.type
_entity.pdbx_description
1 polymer ?
#
loop_
_entity_poly.entity_id
_entity_poly.type
_entity_poly.pdbx_seq_one_letter_code
_entity_poly.pdbx_strand_id
1 'polypeptide(L)'
;MKQLYHGPQYGISTETMSYTQVSLHPPAPTTAQRTFLVSIDAQVCHEHSSLVLRIQQIVFVSKSRRFLLYSNTRYAPWGRTWKRKSEPLGLFVCHHISDHELAGLITQSVNTYRTGNDRETVSPTYLCKQCKVDFCIEVSEHGTDIALVITRWLELENDLTPRHPHRLRHAQKPRNSPRETRNASINPTGEQVGARFCFEEATPRPLRQLISRNIYCLKDQRYKQPLYQFMNVERFGLWYKSKELVSYGSAT
;
A
#
# COMPACT_ATOMS: atom_id res chain seq x y z
N MET A 1 -19.80 11.31 0.62
CA MET A 1 -20.67 11.22 -0.58
C MET A 1 -21.91 12.08 -0.48
N LYS A 2 -22.69 12.07 0.62
CA LYS A 2 -23.82 13.01 0.81
C LYS A 2 -23.45 14.48 0.53
N GLN A 3 -22.19 14.87 0.80
CA GLN A 3 -21.69 16.21 0.53
C GLN A 3 -21.75 16.58 -0.96
N LEU A 4 -21.50 15.62 -1.86
CA LEU A 4 -21.58 15.83 -3.31
C LEU A 4 -23.00 16.18 -3.76
N TYR A 5 -24.01 15.63 -3.09
CA TYR A 5 -25.43 15.77 -3.49
C TYR A 5 -26.20 16.83 -2.70
N HIS A 6 -25.76 17.12 -1.47
CA HIS A 6 -26.52 17.97 -0.55
C HIS A 6 -25.76 19.23 -0.10
N GLY A 7 -24.46 19.33 -0.40
CA GLY A 7 -23.61 20.48 -0.03
C GLY A 7 -22.61 20.18 1.10
N PRO A 8 -21.62 21.08 1.31
CA PRO A 8 -20.50 20.90 2.25
C PRO A 8 -20.92 20.58 3.69
N GLN A 9 -22.07 21.08 4.12
CA GLN A 9 -22.63 20.86 5.45
C GLN A 9 -23.17 19.44 5.67
N TYR A 10 -23.31 18.62 4.60
CA TYR A 10 -23.87 17.28 4.67
C TYR A 10 -22.84 16.20 4.30
N GLY A 11 -21.75 16.07 5.05
CA GLY A 11 -20.83 14.93 4.86
C GLY A 11 -19.50 15.08 5.58
N ILE A 12 -18.61 14.13 5.32
CA ILE A 12 -17.21 14.14 5.76
C ILE A 12 -16.39 14.67 4.59
N SER A 13 -15.60 15.71 4.83
CA SER A 13 -14.71 16.27 3.81
C SER A 13 -13.64 15.25 3.39
N THR A 14 -13.17 15.33 2.15
CA THR A 14 -12.07 14.48 1.68
C THR A 14 -10.78 14.72 2.45
N GLU A 15 -10.53 15.95 2.91
CA GLU A 15 -9.38 16.30 3.76
C GLU A 15 -9.40 15.55 5.10
N THR A 16 -10.58 15.43 5.71
CA THR A 16 -10.74 14.66 6.97
C THR A 16 -10.58 13.14 6.77
N MET A 17 -10.57 12.66 5.53
CA MET A 17 -10.27 11.26 5.21
C MET A 17 -8.78 11.02 4.94
N SER A 18 -7.96 12.09 4.84
CA SER A 18 -6.52 11.93 4.72
C SER A 18 -5.94 11.31 5.99
N TYR A 19 -5.20 10.23 5.82
CA TYR A 19 -4.62 9.47 6.92
C TYR A 19 -3.17 9.14 6.61
N THR A 20 -2.31 9.15 7.61
CA THR A 20 -0.93 8.67 7.49
C THR A 20 -0.53 7.96 8.78
N GLN A 21 0.01 6.76 8.62
CA GLN A 21 0.46 5.91 9.70
C GLN A 21 1.87 5.43 9.40
N VAL A 22 2.73 5.50 10.42
CA VAL A 22 4.05 4.87 10.41
C VAL A 22 4.03 3.73 11.41
N SER A 23 4.46 2.56 10.93
CA SER A 23 4.58 1.35 11.72
C SER A 23 6.04 0.89 11.69
N LEU A 24 6.57 0.59 12.87
CA LEU A 24 7.88 -0.02 13.01
C LEU A 24 7.66 -1.51 13.23
N HIS A 25 8.16 -2.32 12.31
CA HIS A 25 8.21 -3.75 12.54
C HIS A 25 9.42 -4.03 13.42
N PRO A 26 9.22 -4.47 14.68
CA PRO A 26 10.32 -4.81 15.53
C PRO A 26 11.12 -5.92 14.86
N PRO A 27 12.46 -5.92 15.00
CA PRO A 27 13.25 -7.04 14.57
C PRO A 27 12.72 -8.28 15.32
N ALA A 28 12.22 -9.28 14.60
CA ALA A 28 12.26 -10.63 15.14
C ALA A 28 13.74 -10.93 15.45
N PRO A 29 14.08 -11.89 16.32
CA PRO A 29 15.48 -12.16 16.70
C PRO A 29 16.45 -12.44 15.53
N THR A 30 15.96 -12.54 14.30
CA THR A 30 16.74 -12.68 13.07
C THR A 30 16.35 -11.73 11.91
N THR A 31 15.38 -10.82 12.09
CA THR A 31 14.97 -9.89 11.02
C THR A 31 15.41 -8.47 11.33
N ALA A 32 15.95 -7.78 10.34
CA ALA A 32 16.29 -6.38 10.46
C ALA A 32 15.02 -5.51 10.56
N GLN A 33 15.05 -4.48 11.40
CA GLN A 33 13.97 -3.49 11.54
C GLN A 33 13.62 -2.89 10.18
N ARG A 34 12.31 -2.80 9.90
CA ARG A 34 11.74 -2.16 8.71
C ARG A 34 10.78 -1.08 9.14
N THR A 35 10.83 0.06 8.46
CA THR A 35 9.84 1.12 8.63
C THR A 35 8.81 1.01 7.53
N PHE A 36 7.54 0.93 7.92
CA PHE A 36 6.42 0.87 7.02
C PHE A 36 5.57 2.13 7.17
N LEU A 37 5.18 2.75 6.05
CA LEU A 37 4.24 3.86 6.05
C LEU A 37 3.05 3.53 5.18
N VAL A 38 1.85 3.78 5.69
CA VAL A 38 0.62 3.81 4.90
C VAL A 38 0.10 5.24 4.91
N SER A 39 -0.23 5.76 3.74
CA SER A 39 -1.01 6.99 3.64
C SER A 39 -2.22 6.78 2.74
N ILE A 40 -3.29 7.51 3.03
CA ILE A 40 -4.54 7.52 2.30
C ILE A 40 -4.88 8.98 2.06
N ASP A 41 -5.16 9.33 0.82
CA ASP A 41 -5.84 10.56 0.45
C ASP A 41 -7.15 10.19 -0.26
N ALA A 42 -8.15 11.06 -0.18
CA ALA A 42 -9.43 10.88 -0.84
C ALA A 42 -9.71 12.07 -1.76
N GLN A 43 -10.38 11.83 -2.87
CA GLN A 43 -10.85 12.86 -3.79
C GLN A 43 -12.17 12.44 -4.41
N VAL A 44 -13.04 13.41 -4.72
CA VAL A 44 -14.26 13.13 -5.47
C VAL A 44 -13.96 13.22 -6.95
N CYS A 45 -14.33 12.18 -7.69
CA CYS A 45 -14.36 12.20 -9.14
C CYS A 45 -15.72 12.72 -9.61
N HIS A 46 -15.74 13.91 -10.21
CA HIS A 46 -17.00 14.56 -10.61
C HIS A 46 -17.67 13.85 -11.77
N GLU A 47 -16.90 13.35 -12.74
CA GLU A 47 -17.43 12.68 -13.94
C GLU A 47 -18.27 11.45 -13.59
N HIS A 48 -17.82 10.65 -12.62
CA HIS A 48 -18.49 9.43 -12.20
C HIS A 48 -19.27 9.59 -10.89
N SER A 49 -19.26 10.79 -10.31
CA SER A 49 -19.77 11.06 -8.96
C SER A 49 -19.28 10.03 -7.92
N SER A 50 -18.03 9.61 -8.02
CA SER A 50 -17.44 8.55 -7.21
C SER A 50 -16.41 9.12 -6.22
N LEU A 51 -16.16 8.39 -5.13
CA LEU A 51 -15.08 8.73 -4.20
C LEU A 51 -13.86 7.90 -4.58
N VAL A 52 -12.77 8.54 -4.98
CA VAL A 52 -11.53 7.85 -5.30
C VAL A 52 -10.57 7.98 -4.12
N LEU A 53 -9.99 6.86 -3.69
CA LEU A 53 -8.93 6.81 -2.70
C LEU A 53 -7.58 6.59 -3.39
N ARG A 54 -6.59 7.40 -3.02
CA ARG A 54 -5.18 7.15 -3.32
C ARG A 54 -4.52 6.59 -2.07
N ILE A 55 -4.10 5.34 -2.12
CA ILE A 55 -3.48 4.63 -1.00
C ILE A 55 -2.03 4.35 -1.35
N GLN A 56 -1.11 4.81 -0.51
CA GLN A 56 0.32 4.58 -0.68
C GLN A 56 0.89 3.77 0.46
N GLN A 57 1.64 2.71 0.13
CA GLN A 57 2.38 1.87 1.05
C GLN A 57 3.87 2.04 0.76
N ILE A 58 4.66 2.39 1.76
CA ILE A 58 6.11 2.57 1.65
C ILE A 58 6.82 1.61 2.59
N VAL A 59 7.74 0.82 2.05
CA VAL A 59 8.74 0.09 2.83
C VAL A 59 10.05 0.85 2.71
N PHE A 60 10.59 1.30 3.85
CA PHE A 60 11.80 2.11 3.92
C PHE A 60 12.89 1.37 4.71
N VAL A 61 14.05 1.17 4.08
CA VAL A 61 15.18 0.43 4.66
C VAL A 61 16.51 1.04 4.26
N SER A 62 17.56 0.79 5.04
CA SER A 62 18.94 1.13 4.64
C SER A 62 19.33 0.42 3.35
N LYS A 63 20.10 1.09 2.48
CA LYS A 63 20.68 0.52 1.24
C LYS A 63 21.48 -0.75 1.48
N SER A 64 22.22 -0.80 2.59
CA SER A 64 22.96 -2.01 3.03
C SER A 64 22.04 -3.22 3.22
N ARG A 65 20.75 -2.96 3.46
CA ARG A 65 19.70 -3.94 3.70
C ARG A 65 18.64 -3.97 2.59
N ARG A 66 18.96 -3.50 1.39
CA ARG A 66 18.03 -3.50 0.23
C ARG A 66 17.41 -4.87 -0.08
N PHE A 67 18.07 -5.97 0.29
CA PHE A 67 17.54 -7.33 0.16
C PHE A 67 16.19 -7.52 0.88
N LEU A 68 15.87 -6.69 1.87
CA LEU A 68 14.59 -6.68 2.57
C LEU A 68 13.42 -6.21 1.69
N LEU A 69 13.67 -5.47 0.61
CA LEU A 69 12.62 -4.98 -0.30
C LEU A 69 12.10 -6.08 -1.24
N TYR A 70 12.96 -7.02 -1.61
CA TYR A 70 12.70 -8.03 -2.64
C TYR A 70 13.08 -9.42 -2.16
N SER A 71 13.03 -9.69 -0.84
CA SER A 71 13.42 -10.97 -0.25
C SER A 71 12.62 -12.10 -0.89
N ASN A 72 13.21 -12.60 -1.96
CA ASN A 72 12.86 -13.78 -2.70
C ASN A 72 13.05 -14.88 -1.67
N THR A 73 11.96 -15.34 -1.05
CA THR A 73 11.89 -16.74 -0.71
C THR A 73 12.04 -17.45 -2.03
N ARG A 74 13.29 -17.68 -2.47
CA ARG A 74 13.56 -18.78 -3.38
C ARG A 74 12.84 -19.93 -2.70
N TYR A 75 11.75 -20.36 -3.33
CA TYR A 75 11.11 -21.60 -3.00
C TYR A 75 12.25 -22.57 -2.75
N ALA A 76 12.40 -23.00 -1.49
CA ALA A 76 13.42 -23.98 -1.17
C ALA A 76 13.22 -25.11 -2.18
N PRO A 77 14.24 -25.46 -2.98
CA PRO A 77 14.09 -26.49 -4.00
C PRO A 77 13.48 -27.70 -3.31
N TRP A 78 12.30 -28.07 -3.81
CA TRP A 78 11.49 -29.22 -3.44
C TRP A 78 12.19 -30.18 -2.49
N GLY A 79 11.93 -30.07 -1.18
CA GLY A 79 12.43 -31.11 -0.28
C GLY A 79 12.49 -30.84 1.21
N ARG A 80 12.56 -29.60 1.72
CA ARG A 80 12.68 -29.40 3.19
C ARG A 80 11.87 -28.22 3.71
N THR A 81 10.88 -28.56 4.54
CA THR A 81 10.23 -27.74 5.58
C THR A 81 9.64 -26.39 5.14
N TRP A 82 8.34 -26.43 4.78
CA TRP A 82 7.39 -25.33 4.64
C TRP A 82 7.14 -24.53 5.95
N LYS A 83 8.19 -24.09 6.66
CA LYS A 83 8.06 -23.40 7.97
C LYS A 83 8.87 -22.12 8.11
N ARG A 84 9.35 -21.52 7.03
CA ARG A 84 9.61 -20.06 7.03
C ARG A 84 8.52 -19.41 6.20
N LYS A 85 7.37 -19.16 6.84
CA LYS A 85 6.45 -18.11 6.37
C LYS A 85 7.33 -16.85 6.29
N SER A 86 7.72 -16.45 5.09
CA SER A 86 8.17 -15.08 4.89
C SER A 86 7.09 -14.20 5.48
N GLU A 87 7.47 -13.35 6.44
CA GLU A 87 6.54 -12.34 6.91
C GLU A 87 6.13 -11.52 5.68
N PRO A 88 4.83 -11.52 5.32
CA PRO A 88 4.38 -10.71 4.20
C PRO A 88 4.78 -9.27 4.51
N LEU A 89 5.33 -8.56 3.52
CA LEU A 89 5.81 -7.17 3.66
C LEU A 89 4.69 -6.17 4.06
N GLY A 90 3.50 -6.64 4.44
CA GLY A 90 2.29 -5.82 4.62
C GLY A 90 1.79 -5.19 3.32
N LEU A 91 2.48 -5.44 2.20
CA LEU A 91 2.16 -4.90 0.89
C LEU A 91 0.94 -5.59 0.31
N PHE A 92 -0.02 -4.81 -0.18
CA PHE A 92 -1.28 -5.33 -0.67
C PHE A 92 -1.89 -4.39 -1.71
N VAL A 93 -2.16 -4.92 -2.90
CA VAL A 93 -2.85 -4.17 -3.96
C VAL A 93 -4.36 -4.45 -3.92
N CYS A 94 -4.76 -5.70 -4.12
CA CYS A 94 -6.15 -6.15 -4.03
C CYS A 94 -6.21 -7.66 -3.80
N HIS A 95 -7.39 -8.23 -3.52
CA HIS A 95 -7.50 -9.67 -3.28
C HIS A 95 -7.28 -10.53 -4.53
N HIS A 96 -7.41 -9.93 -5.72
CA HIS A 96 -7.31 -10.62 -6.99
C HIS A 96 -5.85 -10.82 -7.44
N ILE A 97 -4.91 -10.04 -6.90
CA ILE A 97 -3.48 -10.18 -7.15
C ILE A 97 -2.90 -11.04 -6.02
N SER A 98 -2.34 -12.18 -6.38
CA SER A 98 -1.66 -13.07 -5.44
C SER A 98 -0.34 -12.47 -4.94
N ASP A 99 0.10 -12.91 -3.77
CA ASP A 99 1.39 -12.51 -3.21
C ASP A 99 2.55 -12.87 -4.16
N HIS A 100 2.42 -13.96 -4.92
CA HIS A 100 3.40 -14.38 -5.92
C HIS A 100 3.46 -13.43 -7.12
N GLU A 101 2.32 -13.02 -7.67
CA GLU A 101 2.26 -12.05 -8.77
C GLU A 101 2.83 -10.69 -8.32
N LEU A 102 2.44 -10.24 -7.13
CA LEU A 102 2.96 -8.99 -6.57
C LEU A 102 4.47 -9.06 -6.34
N ALA A 103 5.00 -10.17 -5.82
CA ALA A 103 6.43 -10.37 -5.65
C ALA A 103 7.19 -10.38 -6.99
N GLY A 104 6.57 -10.94 -8.04
CA GLY A 104 7.10 -10.88 -9.41
C GLY A 104 7.23 -9.44 -9.91
N LEU A 105 6.18 -8.63 -9.75
CA LEU A 105 6.19 -7.22 -10.14
C LEU A 105 7.21 -6.40 -9.34
N ILE A 106 7.29 -6.60 -8.02
CA ILE A 106 8.31 -5.95 -7.18
C ILE A 106 9.72 -6.32 -7.64
N THR A 107 9.96 -7.60 -7.92
CA THR A 107 11.25 -8.09 -8.40
C THR A 107 11.61 -7.44 -9.74
N GLN A 108 10.63 -7.31 -10.64
CA GLN A 108 10.80 -6.60 -11.90
C GLN A 108 11.17 -5.13 -11.67
N SER A 109 10.41 -4.38 -10.87
CA SER A 109 10.68 -2.97 -10.55
C SER A 109 12.07 -2.78 -9.93
N VAL A 110 12.47 -3.67 -9.02
CA VAL A 110 13.81 -3.64 -8.41
C VAL A 110 14.92 -3.95 -9.41
N ASN A 111 14.69 -4.89 -10.34
CA ASN A 111 15.68 -5.21 -11.37
C ASN A 111 15.83 -4.06 -12.36
N THR A 112 14.73 -3.46 -12.83
CA THR A 112 14.74 -2.26 -13.68
C THR A 112 15.50 -1.11 -13.01
N TYR A 113 15.24 -0.89 -11.73
CA TYR A 113 15.98 0.06 -10.91
C TYR A 113 17.49 -0.24 -10.89
N ARG A 114 17.89 -1.50 -10.71
CA ARG A 114 19.28 -1.93 -10.62
C ARG A 114 20.06 -1.79 -11.92
N THR A 115 19.42 -2.03 -13.06
CA THR A 115 20.07 -1.93 -14.37
C THR A 115 20.33 -0.47 -14.77
N GLY A 116 19.91 0.50 -13.95
CA GLY A 116 20.22 1.92 -14.16
C GLY A 116 19.56 2.53 -15.40
N ASN A 117 18.64 1.78 -16.03
CA ASN A 117 18.10 2.18 -17.33
C ASN A 117 17.22 3.41 -17.26
N ASP A 118 16.79 3.85 -16.07
CA ASP A 118 15.92 4.99 -15.97
C ASP A 118 15.94 5.65 -14.59
N ARG A 119 16.61 6.79 -14.49
CA ARG A 119 16.33 7.76 -13.43
C ARG A 119 15.07 8.58 -13.73
N GLU A 120 14.49 8.44 -14.93
CA GLU A 120 13.37 9.26 -15.42
C GLU A 120 12.17 8.49 -16.04
N THR A 121 12.22 7.17 -16.28
CA THR A 121 10.97 6.51 -16.73
C THR A 121 9.91 6.55 -15.65
N VAL A 122 8.75 7.02 -16.10
CA VAL A 122 7.48 6.86 -15.41
C VAL A 122 7.30 5.38 -15.12
N SER A 123 7.24 5.02 -13.83
CA SER A 123 7.02 3.63 -13.45
C SER A 123 5.70 3.14 -14.05
N PRO A 124 5.68 1.91 -14.61
CA PRO A 124 4.51 1.39 -15.27
C PRO A 124 3.34 1.37 -14.30
N THR A 125 2.16 1.73 -14.82
CA THR A 125 0.90 1.57 -14.11
C THR A 125 0.24 0.29 -14.56
N TYR A 126 -0.35 -0.38 -13.60
CA TYR A 126 -0.96 -1.68 -13.74
C TYR A 126 -2.44 -1.56 -13.36
N LEU A 127 -3.28 -2.28 -14.08
CA LEU A 127 -4.71 -2.35 -13.80
C LEU A 127 -5.11 -3.78 -13.43
N CYS A 128 -5.76 -3.94 -12.28
CA CYS A 128 -6.43 -5.20 -11.96
C CYS A 128 -7.73 -5.31 -12.78
N LYS A 129 -7.82 -6.26 -13.72
CA LYS A 129 -9.02 -6.41 -14.56
C LYS A 129 -10.32 -6.74 -13.80
N GLN A 130 -10.21 -7.36 -12.62
CA GLN A 130 -11.36 -7.81 -11.83
C GLN A 130 -11.97 -6.69 -10.98
N CYS A 131 -11.14 -5.97 -10.22
CA CYS A 131 -11.63 -4.87 -9.36
C CYS A 131 -11.29 -3.47 -9.85
N LYS A 132 -10.68 -3.33 -11.03
CA LYS A 132 -10.33 -2.03 -11.64
C LYS A 132 -9.46 -1.12 -10.78
N VAL A 133 -8.71 -1.71 -9.83
CA VAL A 133 -7.71 -0.97 -9.06
C VAL A 133 -6.52 -0.67 -9.96
N ASP A 134 -6.22 0.61 -10.13
CA ASP A 134 -4.97 1.09 -10.70
C ASP A 134 -3.88 1.03 -9.64
N PHE A 135 -2.66 0.66 -10.01
CA PHE A 135 -1.52 0.75 -9.10
C PHE A 135 -0.20 0.91 -9.84
N CYS A 136 0.79 1.51 -9.18
CA CYS A 136 2.17 1.56 -9.63
C CYS A 136 3.12 1.10 -8.52
N ILE A 137 4.30 0.63 -8.93
CA ILE A 137 5.37 0.20 -8.03
C ILE A 137 6.63 0.97 -8.41
N GLU A 138 7.20 1.67 -7.43
CA GLU A 138 8.36 2.52 -7.61
C GLU A 138 9.45 2.16 -6.60
N VAL A 139 10.70 2.25 -7.03
CA VAL A 139 11.87 2.11 -6.17
C VAL A 139 12.68 3.39 -6.25
N SER A 140 12.96 4.00 -5.10
CA SER A 140 13.70 5.27 -5.06
C SER A 140 14.76 5.27 -3.96
N GLU A 141 15.89 5.92 -4.24
CA GLU A 141 16.99 6.10 -3.30
C GLU A 141 16.94 7.46 -2.64
N HIS A 142 17.28 7.47 -1.36
CA HIS A 142 17.17 8.65 -0.51
C HIS A 142 18.39 8.76 0.41
N GLY A 143 19.57 9.06 -0.13
CA GLY A 143 20.82 9.11 0.63
C GLY A 143 21.34 7.70 0.92
N THR A 144 21.40 7.30 2.20
CA THR A 144 21.80 5.95 2.63
C THR A 144 20.66 4.94 2.65
N ASP A 145 19.46 5.38 2.31
CA ASP A 145 18.23 4.58 2.38
C ASP A 145 17.61 4.34 1.00
N ILE A 146 16.74 3.36 0.94
CA ILE A 146 15.98 2.95 -0.24
C ILE A 146 14.53 2.70 0.14
N ALA A 147 13.61 3.14 -0.72
CA ALA A 147 12.18 3.03 -0.54
C ALA A 147 11.56 2.20 -1.66
N LEU A 148 10.75 1.21 -1.30
CA LEU A 148 9.78 0.59 -2.20
C LEU A 148 8.43 1.23 -1.95
N VAL A 149 7.83 1.83 -2.97
CA VAL A 149 6.58 2.55 -2.90
C VAL A 149 5.56 1.82 -3.78
N ILE A 150 4.43 1.42 -3.19
CA ILE A 150 3.27 0.97 -3.94
C ILE A 150 2.19 2.03 -3.78
N THR A 151 1.72 2.59 -4.88
CA THR A 151 0.56 3.48 -4.87
C THR A 151 -0.57 2.80 -5.61
N ARG A 152 -1.77 2.82 -5.06
CA ARG A 152 -2.99 2.31 -5.69
C ARG A 152 -4.10 3.33 -5.64
N TRP A 153 -4.93 3.36 -6.68
CA TRP A 153 -6.13 4.17 -6.77
C TRP A 153 -7.35 3.26 -6.78
N LEU A 154 -8.28 3.56 -5.89
CA LEU A 154 -9.47 2.77 -5.64
C LEU A 154 -10.69 3.66 -5.78
N GLU A 155 -11.48 3.42 -6.81
CA GLU A 155 -12.77 4.07 -6.99
C GLU A 155 -13.83 3.39 -6.10
N LEU A 156 -14.50 4.20 -5.28
CA LEU A 156 -15.63 3.82 -4.46
C LEU A 156 -16.87 4.50 -5.05
N GLU A 157 -17.66 3.72 -5.78
CA GLU A 157 -18.91 4.18 -6.38
C GLU A 157 -19.93 4.60 -5.30
N ASN A 158 -20.80 5.53 -5.67
CA ASN A 158 -21.76 6.20 -4.79
C ASN A 158 -22.90 5.32 -4.27
N ASP A 159 -23.04 4.12 -4.81
CA ASP A 159 -24.28 3.37 -4.70
C ASP A 159 -24.67 3.16 -3.24
N LEU A 160 -25.79 3.78 -2.85
CA LEU A 160 -26.33 3.81 -1.49
C LEU A 160 -26.77 2.41 -1.00
N THR A 161 -26.67 1.38 -1.84
CA THR A 161 -27.05 -0.02 -1.55
C THR A 161 -25.84 -0.88 -1.16
N PRO A 162 -25.81 -1.43 0.08
CA PRO A 162 -24.72 -2.29 0.58
C PRO A 162 -24.47 -3.59 -0.21
N ARG A 163 -25.41 -4.00 -1.07
CA ARG A 163 -25.35 -5.26 -1.84
C ARG A 163 -24.99 -5.07 -3.31
N HIS A 164 -24.61 -3.86 -3.72
CA HIS A 164 -24.29 -3.62 -5.12
C HIS A 164 -23.04 -4.43 -5.55
N PRO A 165 -23.05 -5.09 -6.72
CA PRO A 165 -21.96 -5.94 -7.17
C PRO A 165 -20.59 -5.25 -7.16
N HIS A 166 -20.57 -3.93 -7.35
CA HIS A 166 -19.36 -3.11 -7.41
C HIS A 166 -18.69 -2.94 -6.04
N ARG A 167 -19.45 -2.72 -4.95
CA ARG A 167 -18.89 -2.70 -3.57
C ARG A 167 -18.31 -4.04 -3.17
N LEU A 168 -18.91 -5.13 -3.63
CA LEU A 168 -18.44 -6.48 -3.37
C LEU A 168 -17.14 -6.82 -4.12
N ARG A 169 -16.74 -6.05 -5.15
CA ARG A 169 -15.48 -6.27 -5.88
C ARG A 169 -14.24 -6.02 -5.01
N HIS A 170 -14.35 -5.16 -4.01
CA HIS A 170 -13.26 -4.84 -3.09
C HIS A 170 -13.42 -5.52 -1.73
N ALA A 171 -14.61 -6.05 -1.44
CA ALA A 171 -14.87 -6.80 -0.22
C ALA A 171 -14.13 -8.15 -0.25
N GLN A 172 -13.56 -8.53 0.89
CA GLN A 172 -12.95 -9.84 1.06
C GLN A 172 -14.05 -10.91 0.94
N LYS A 173 -14.02 -11.73 -0.12
CA LYS A 173 -14.94 -12.87 -0.22
C LYS A 173 -14.72 -13.80 0.99
N PRO A 174 -15.78 -14.40 1.57
CA PRO A 174 -15.65 -15.38 2.63
C PRO A 174 -14.67 -16.48 2.23
N ARG A 175 -13.89 -16.99 3.19
CA ARG A 175 -12.84 -18.02 2.95
C ARG A 175 -13.35 -19.27 2.21
N ASN A 176 -14.66 -19.50 2.22
CA ASN A 176 -15.36 -20.64 1.63
C ASN A 176 -16.04 -20.34 0.28
N SER A 177 -15.89 -19.14 -0.29
CA SER A 177 -16.39 -18.89 -1.65
C SER A 177 -15.66 -19.78 -2.65
N PRO A 178 -16.34 -20.31 -3.69
CA PRO A 178 -15.66 -20.99 -4.79
C PRO A 178 -14.48 -20.13 -5.23
N ARG A 179 -13.27 -20.71 -5.28
CA ARG A 179 -12.10 -20.03 -5.84
C ARG A 179 -12.38 -19.86 -7.32
N GLU A 180 -13.12 -18.81 -7.69
CA GLU A 180 -13.00 -18.22 -9.00
C GLU A 180 -11.51 -18.07 -9.26
N THR A 181 -11.08 -18.64 -10.38
CA THR A 181 -9.69 -18.68 -10.82
C THR A 181 -9.04 -17.34 -10.54
N ARG A 182 -8.07 -17.32 -9.62
CA ARG A 182 -7.26 -16.16 -9.24
C ARG A 182 -6.30 -15.78 -10.38
N ASN A 183 -6.82 -15.71 -11.59
CA ASN A 183 -6.08 -15.35 -12.78
C ASN A 183 -6.49 -13.91 -13.09
N ALA A 184 -6.11 -12.99 -12.21
CA ALA A 184 -6.22 -11.58 -12.54
C ALA A 184 -5.16 -11.29 -13.59
N SER A 185 -5.56 -11.21 -14.87
CA SER A 185 -4.66 -10.74 -15.89
C SER A 185 -4.35 -9.25 -15.60
N ILE A 186 -3.08 -8.98 -15.33
CA ILE A 186 -2.53 -7.64 -15.13
C ILE A 186 -2.07 -7.16 -16.50
N ASN A 187 -2.55 -6.00 -16.92
CA ASN A 187 -2.02 -5.32 -18.10
C ASN A 187 -1.25 -4.07 -17.65
N PRO A 188 -0.07 -3.79 -18.23
CA PRO A 188 0.46 -2.43 -18.18
C PRO A 188 -0.52 -1.52 -18.93
N THR A 189 -1.05 -0.52 -18.25
CA THR A 189 -1.98 0.43 -18.86
C THR A 189 -1.15 1.46 -19.64
N GLY A 190 -1.35 1.52 -20.95
CA GLY A 190 -0.79 2.57 -21.82
C GLY A 190 -1.65 3.84 -21.88
N GLU A 191 -2.92 3.74 -21.48
CA GLU A 191 -3.89 4.85 -21.52
C GLU A 191 -4.33 5.30 -20.12
N GLN A 192 -4.50 6.61 -19.99
CA GLN A 192 -4.89 7.35 -18.79
C GLN A 192 -6.40 7.24 -18.50
N VAL A 193 -6.99 6.06 -18.61
CA VAL A 193 -8.43 5.87 -18.34
C VAL A 193 -8.57 5.10 -17.04
N GLY A 194 -9.02 5.76 -15.96
CA GLY A 194 -9.25 5.10 -14.68
C GLY A 194 -9.28 6.02 -13.46
N ALA A 195 -9.46 5.40 -12.29
CA ALA A 195 -9.51 6.05 -10.99
C ALA A 195 -8.27 6.94 -10.75
N ARG A 196 -7.11 6.51 -11.22
CA ARG A 196 -5.88 7.30 -11.16
C ARG A 196 -6.01 8.65 -11.86
N PHE A 197 -6.51 8.66 -13.09
CA PHE A 197 -6.59 9.88 -13.89
C PHE A 197 -7.48 10.91 -13.21
N CYS A 198 -8.70 10.50 -12.84
CA CYS A 198 -9.63 11.40 -12.16
C CYS A 198 -9.08 11.92 -10.82
N PHE A 199 -8.35 11.10 -10.07
CA PHE A 199 -7.72 11.55 -8.83
C PHE A 199 -6.59 12.55 -9.08
N GLU A 200 -5.68 12.24 -10.01
CA GLU A 200 -4.49 13.06 -10.24
C GLU A 200 -4.82 14.38 -10.97
N GLU A 201 -5.90 14.45 -11.76
CA GLU A 201 -6.41 15.70 -12.30
C GLU A 201 -7.06 16.59 -11.24
N ALA A 202 -7.85 16.00 -10.34
CA ALA A 202 -8.62 16.75 -9.35
C ALA A 202 -7.79 17.14 -8.11
N THR A 203 -6.63 16.54 -7.89
CA THR A 203 -5.84 16.77 -6.67
C THR A 203 -4.87 17.95 -6.83
N PRO A 204 -4.83 18.90 -5.86
CA PRO A 204 -3.79 19.92 -5.81
C PRO A 204 -2.42 19.36 -5.37
N ARG A 205 -2.36 18.07 -4.99
CA ARG A 205 -1.15 17.40 -4.47
C ARG A 205 -0.78 16.20 -5.35
N PRO A 206 0.01 16.42 -6.42
CA PRO A 206 0.46 15.36 -7.31
C PRO A 206 1.17 14.23 -6.57
N LEU A 207 1.10 13.01 -7.14
CA LEU A 207 1.74 11.81 -6.59
C LEU A 207 3.19 12.03 -6.11
N ARG A 208 4.02 12.70 -6.92
CA ARG A 208 5.44 12.95 -6.59
C ARG A 208 5.62 13.79 -5.31
N GLN A 209 4.75 14.76 -5.08
CA GLN A 209 4.79 15.57 -3.86
C GLN A 209 4.37 14.73 -2.64
N LEU A 210 3.37 13.86 -2.79
CA LEU A 210 2.97 12.93 -1.72
C LEU A 210 4.11 11.98 -1.35
N ILE A 211 4.76 11.36 -2.34
CA ILE A 211 5.93 10.49 -2.12
C ILE A 211 7.01 11.26 -1.37
N SER A 212 7.38 12.45 -1.86
CA SER A 212 8.43 13.27 -1.26
C SER A 212 8.12 13.63 0.19
N ARG A 213 6.88 14.05 0.47
CA ARG A 213 6.40 14.34 1.83
C ARG A 213 6.50 13.12 2.73
N ASN A 214 6.01 11.97 2.27
CA ASN A 214 5.98 10.76 3.08
C ASN A 214 7.39 10.22 3.37
N ILE A 215 8.29 10.29 2.38
CA ILE A 215 9.72 9.97 2.58
C ILE A 215 10.38 10.95 3.54
N TYR A 216 10.08 12.24 3.44
CA TYR A 216 10.58 13.24 4.38
C TYR A 216 10.11 12.96 5.82
N CYS A 217 8.83 12.62 6.00
CA CYS A 217 8.29 12.19 7.30
C CYS A 217 9.02 10.97 7.86
N LEU A 218 9.40 10.01 7.00
CA LEU A 218 10.15 8.81 7.38
C LEU A 218 11.59 9.13 7.80
N LYS A 219 12.27 10.01 7.06
CA LYS A 219 13.65 10.42 7.33
C LYS A 219 13.80 11.19 8.62
N ASP A 220 12.98 12.21 8.81
CA ASP A 220 13.09 13.10 9.97
C ASP A 220 12.41 12.52 11.22
N GLN A 221 11.90 11.28 11.14
CA GLN A 221 11.15 10.62 12.21
C GLN A 221 10.00 11.47 12.76
N ARG A 222 9.42 12.35 11.93
CA ARG A 222 8.39 13.34 12.32
C ARG A 222 6.99 12.73 12.52
N TYR A 223 6.91 11.41 12.68
CA TYR A 223 5.64 10.76 12.99
C TYR A 223 5.31 10.98 14.46
N LYS A 224 4.10 11.51 14.73
CA LYS A 224 3.67 11.84 16.10
C LYS A 224 3.78 10.65 17.06
N GLN A 225 3.40 9.45 16.60
CA GLN A 225 3.44 8.20 17.39
C GLN A 225 3.58 7.00 16.44
N PRO A 226 4.65 6.19 16.52
CA PRO A 226 4.73 4.93 15.79
C PRO A 226 3.75 3.91 16.40
N LEU A 227 3.02 3.18 15.55
CA LEU A 227 2.21 2.05 16.00
C LEU A 227 3.00 0.75 15.83
N TYR A 228 3.05 -0.05 16.89
CA TYR A 228 3.69 -1.37 16.83
C TYR A 228 2.64 -2.39 16.37
N GLN A 229 2.92 -3.08 15.27
CA GLN A 229 2.08 -4.18 14.81
C GLN A 229 2.37 -5.43 15.64
N PHE A 230 1.36 -5.97 16.32
CA PHE A 230 1.43 -7.33 16.85
C PHE A 230 0.85 -8.29 15.81
N MET A 231 1.59 -9.36 15.51
CA MET A 231 1.25 -10.53 14.68
C MET A 231 0.00 -10.49 13.77
N ASN A 232 0.23 -10.65 12.46
CA ASN A 232 -0.50 -11.53 11.53
C ASN A 232 -2.04 -11.65 11.62
N VAL A 233 -2.76 -10.53 11.79
CA VAL A 233 -4.17 -10.47 11.38
C VAL A 233 -4.18 -10.04 9.92
N GLU A 234 -4.53 -10.98 9.06
CA GLU A 234 -4.55 -10.83 7.61
C GLU A 234 -5.34 -9.57 7.20
N ARG A 235 -4.59 -8.59 6.68
CA ARG A 235 -5.04 -7.48 5.81
C ARG A 235 -5.50 -6.18 6.46
N PHE A 236 -5.90 -6.16 7.73
CA PHE A 236 -6.03 -4.93 8.53
C PHE A 236 -5.76 -5.27 10.00
N GLY A 237 -4.54 -5.01 10.47
CA GLY A 237 -4.07 -5.47 11.78
C GLY A 237 -4.88 -4.94 12.97
N LEU A 238 -4.78 -5.64 14.10
CA LEU A 238 -5.00 -5.05 15.42
C LEU A 238 -3.75 -4.24 15.79
N TRP A 239 -3.91 -2.97 16.12
CA TRP A 239 -2.82 -2.05 16.45
C TRP A 239 -3.02 -1.54 17.87
N TYR A 240 -1.95 -1.47 18.65
CA TYR A 240 -1.98 -0.82 19.95
C TYR A 240 -1.11 0.43 19.94
N LYS A 241 -1.60 1.46 20.61
CA LYS A 241 -0.81 2.64 20.97
C LYS A 241 0.14 2.21 22.08
N SER A 242 1.44 2.52 21.98
CA SER A 242 2.34 2.27 23.11
C SER A 242 1.81 3.04 24.32
N LYS A 243 1.40 2.32 25.37
CA LYS A 243 1.36 2.93 26.70
C LYS A 243 2.82 3.24 27.04
N GLU A 244 3.07 4.45 27.54
CA GLU A 244 4.34 4.80 28.15
C GLU A 244 4.70 3.68 29.14
N LEU A 245 5.77 2.94 28.82
CA LEU A 245 6.37 2.03 29.76
C LEU A 245 7.02 2.89 30.84
N VAL A 246 6.23 3.26 31.86
CA VAL A 246 6.79 3.70 33.13
C VAL A 246 7.52 2.49 33.70
N SER A 247 8.85 2.50 33.56
CA SER A 247 9.71 1.60 34.28
C SER A 247 9.54 1.89 35.78
N TYR A 248 8.81 1.04 36.49
CA TYR A 248 9.06 0.92 37.93
C TYR A 248 10.43 0.27 38.07
N GLY A 249 11.43 1.10 38.32
CA GLY A 249 12.72 0.63 38.83
C GLY A 249 12.46 -0.13 40.12
N SER A 250 12.90 -1.38 40.14
CA SER A 250 13.09 -2.15 41.36
C SER A 250 14.02 -1.38 42.29
N ALA A 251 13.46 -0.82 43.36
CA ALA A 251 14.24 -0.40 44.52
C ALA A 251 14.70 -1.65 45.26
N THR A 252 16.01 -1.68 45.48
CA THR A 252 16.79 -2.62 46.29
C THR A 252 16.20 -2.84 47.69
#